data_AF-A0A7S0P7Q9-F1
#
_entry.id   AF-A0A7S0P7Q9-F1
#
_cell.length_a   1.000
_cell.length_b   1.000
_cell.length_c   1.000
_cell.angle_alpha   90.00
_cell.angle_beta   90.00
_cell.angle_gamma   90.00
#
_symmetry.space_group_name_H-M   'P 1'
#
loop_
_entity.id
_entity.type
_entity.pdbx_description
1 polymer ?
#
loop_
_entity_poly.entity_id
_entity_poly.type
_entity_poly.pdbx_seq_one_letter_code
_entity_poly.pdbx_strand_id
1 'polypeptide(L)'
;MGAWDPARRAAVAAACAALLWAVLVSLFGDVDAFPGGSIFAVFAIFVASSALGTVAELVGLPPLVGGIVAGFCLSNIPGTGLGSDLNAGLASALRGIALVIILTRAGLGLDRAALVRLSGPALRLAVIPNFVEAATAAAVLSGVLGWPIEWGALAGVVLSAVSP
;
A
#
# COMPACT_ATOMS: atom_id res chain seq x y z
N MET A 1 -9.87 0.47 -29.42
CA MET A 1 -8.97 1.36 -28.66
C MET A 1 -7.56 0.84 -28.85
N GLY A 2 -6.74 1.52 -29.65
CA GLY A 2 -5.42 1.00 -30.07
C GLY A 2 -4.47 0.85 -28.89
N ALA A 3 -3.76 -0.29 -28.83
CA ALA A 3 -2.71 -0.53 -27.85
C ALA A 3 -1.60 0.51 -28.08
N TRP A 4 -1.37 1.38 -27.12
CA TRP A 4 -0.30 2.37 -27.17
C TRP A 4 1.05 1.67 -27.06
N ASP A 5 2.04 2.13 -27.85
CA ASP A 5 3.42 1.67 -27.72
C ASP A 5 3.95 1.89 -26.29
N PRO A 6 4.69 0.91 -25.73
CA PRO A 6 5.21 1.00 -24.35
C PRO A 6 6.10 2.23 -24.14
N ALA A 7 6.85 2.64 -25.17
CA ALA A 7 7.68 3.85 -25.15
C ALA A 7 6.84 5.13 -24.95
N ARG A 8 5.66 5.22 -25.55
CA ARG A 8 4.78 6.39 -25.42
C ARG A 8 4.15 6.45 -24.04
N ARG A 9 3.78 5.30 -23.47
CA ARG A 9 3.26 5.19 -22.10
C ARG A 9 4.29 5.66 -21.07
N ALA A 10 5.54 5.21 -21.21
CA ALA A 10 6.64 5.62 -20.34
C ALA A 10 6.93 7.14 -20.47
N ALA A 11 6.95 7.67 -21.69
CA ALA A 11 7.17 9.10 -21.93
C ALA A 11 6.07 9.98 -21.29
N VAL A 12 4.80 9.58 -21.44
CA VAL A 12 3.68 10.30 -20.81
C VAL A 12 3.76 10.21 -19.28
N ALA A 13 4.07 9.03 -18.72
CA ALA A 13 4.23 8.88 -17.27
C ALA A 13 5.36 9.75 -16.71
N ALA A 14 6.52 9.79 -17.41
CA ALA A 14 7.64 10.63 -17.03
C ALA A 14 7.30 12.13 -17.12
N ALA A 15 6.59 12.56 -18.17
CA ALA A 15 6.13 13.94 -18.32
C ALA A 15 5.16 14.32 -17.19
N CYS A 16 4.19 13.46 -16.88
CA CYS A 16 3.26 13.68 -15.76
C CYS A 16 3.98 13.74 -14.42
N ALA A 17 4.96 12.87 -14.17
CA ALA A 17 5.75 12.89 -12.95
C ALA A 17 6.59 14.17 -12.83
N ALA A 18 7.19 14.64 -13.92
CA ALA A 18 7.95 15.89 -13.96
C ALA A 18 7.05 17.12 -13.74
N LEU A 19 5.86 17.14 -14.34
CA LEU A 19 4.88 18.20 -14.12
C LEU A 19 4.38 18.21 -12.67
N LEU A 20 4.09 17.04 -12.10
CA LEU A 20 3.71 16.91 -10.70
C LEU A 20 4.83 17.43 -9.79
N TRP A 21 6.08 17.06 -10.09
CA TRP A 21 7.23 17.56 -9.34
C TRP A 21 7.36 19.08 -9.42
N ALA A 22 7.24 19.66 -10.61
CA ALA A 22 7.30 21.11 -10.80
C ALA A 22 6.19 21.83 -10.02
N VAL A 23 4.98 21.28 -9.97
CA VAL A 23 3.88 21.82 -9.16
C VAL A 23 4.20 21.74 -7.66
N LEU A 24 4.71 20.59 -7.19
CA LEU A 24 5.09 20.44 -5.77
C LEU A 24 6.19 21.42 -5.36
N VAL A 25 7.21 21.60 -6.20
CA VAL A 25 8.27 22.59 -5.96
C VAL A 25 7.72 24.02 -6.02
N SER A 26 6.81 24.32 -6.94
CA SER A 26 6.20 25.65 -7.04
C SER A 26 5.32 26.01 -5.83
N LEU A 27 4.71 25.02 -5.17
CA LEU A 27 3.81 25.23 -4.04
C LEU A 27 4.51 25.11 -2.68
N PHE A 28 5.49 24.20 -2.57
CA PHE A 28 6.12 23.80 -1.32
C PHE A 28 7.65 23.89 -1.34
N GLY A 29 8.20 24.59 -2.34
CA GLY A 29 9.64 24.79 -2.53
C GLY A 29 10.37 25.23 -1.27
N ASP A 30 9.76 26.14 -0.52
CA ASP A 30 10.37 26.73 0.68
C ASP A 30 10.22 25.88 1.95
N VAL A 31 9.36 24.86 1.95
CA VAL A 31 8.92 24.16 3.18
C VAL A 31 9.29 22.70 3.27
N ASP A 32 9.45 21.94 2.18
CA ASP A 32 9.94 20.53 2.21
C ASP A 32 10.03 19.85 0.83
N ALA A 33 9.99 20.61 -0.28
CA ALA A 33 10.03 20.04 -1.64
C ALA A 33 11.45 19.83 -2.19
N PHE A 34 12.50 19.98 -1.39
CA PHE A 34 13.86 19.63 -1.80
C PHE A 34 14.27 18.25 -1.24
N PRO A 35 15.34 17.61 -1.77
CA PRO A 35 15.86 16.36 -1.21
C PRO A 35 16.14 16.50 0.29
N GLY A 36 15.60 15.58 1.09
CA GLY A 36 15.62 15.64 2.55
C GLY A 36 14.30 16.09 3.20
N GLY A 37 13.34 16.60 2.42
CA GLY A 37 12.01 16.97 2.90
C GLY A 37 10.98 15.84 2.76
N SER A 38 9.94 15.87 3.61
CA SER A 38 8.92 14.82 3.65
C SER A 38 8.07 14.74 2.37
N ILE A 39 7.90 15.85 1.65
CA ILE A 39 7.12 15.90 0.39
C ILE A 39 7.91 15.22 -0.74
N PHE A 40 9.22 15.49 -0.80
CA PHE A 40 10.11 14.77 -1.71
C PHE A 40 10.10 13.27 -1.43
N ALA A 41 10.13 12.86 -0.16
CA ALA A 41 10.08 11.45 0.22
C ALA A 41 8.83 10.74 -0.32
N VAL A 42 7.64 11.35 -0.15
CA VAL A 42 6.38 10.80 -0.68
C VAL A 42 6.40 10.72 -2.21
N PHE A 43 6.88 11.78 -2.89
CA PHE A 43 6.98 11.80 -4.35
C PHE A 43 7.92 10.71 -4.88
N ALA A 44 9.09 10.56 -4.28
CA ALA A 44 10.07 9.55 -4.66
C ALA A 44 9.56 8.12 -4.42
N ILE A 45 8.90 7.86 -3.28
CA ILE A 45 8.25 6.57 -3.01
C ILE A 45 7.18 6.28 -4.06
N PHE A 46 6.37 7.28 -4.43
CA PHE A 46 5.34 7.13 -5.46
C PHE A 46 5.92 6.77 -6.83
N VAL A 47 6.93 7.52 -7.31
CA VAL A 47 7.57 7.27 -8.61
C VAL A 47 8.27 5.90 -8.61
N ALA A 48 9.02 5.57 -7.56
CA ALA A 48 9.70 4.28 -7.45
C ALA A 48 8.71 3.12 -7.43
N SER A 49 7.64 3.23 -6.65
CA SER A 49 6.60 2.19 -6.55
C SER A 49 5.86 1.98 -7.88
N SER A 50 5.59 3.06 -8.63
CA SER A 50 4.95 2.97 -9.95
C SER A 50 5.85 2.31 -11.00
N ALA A 51 7.14 2.67 -11.02
CA ALA A 51 8.12 2.07 -11.91
C ALA A 51 8.30 0.57 -11.60
N LEU A 52 8.54 0.22 -10.34
CA LEU A 52 8.75 -1.17 -9.93
C LEU A 52 7.47 -2.01 -10.02
N GLY A 53 6.29 -1.42 -9.83
CA GLY A 53 5.01 -2.08 -10.10
C GLY A 53 4.86 -2.48 -11.56
N THR A 54 5.25 -1.60 -12.49
CA THR A 54 5.23 -1.91 -13.93
C THR A 54 6.24 -3.02 -14.27
N VAL A 55 7.43 -2.98 -13.65
CA VAL A 55 8.43 -4.05 -13.81
C VAL A 55 7.93 -5.38 -13.25
N ALA A 56 7.24 -5.37 -12.10
CA ALA A 56 6.64 -6.58 -11.52
C ALA A 56 5.61 -7.20 -12.47
N GLU A 57 4.75 -6.39 -13.12
CA GLU A 57 3.80 -6.87 -14.12
C GLU A 57 4.49 -7.54 -15.32
N LEU A 58 5.64 -7.03 -15.77
CA LEU A 58 6.41 -7.62 -16.88
C LEU A 58 6.93 -9.02 -16.55
N VAL A 59 7.17 -9.31 -15.27
CA VAL A 59 7.64 -10.61 -14.77
C VAL A 59 6.45 -11.51 -14.37
N GLY A 60 5.21 -11.04 -14.54
CA GLY A 60 3.99 -11.78 -14.18
C GLY A 60 3.64 -11.73 -12.69
N LEU A 61 4.25 -10.82 -11.93
CA LEU A 61 3.97 -10.61 -10.51
C LEU A 61 2.89 -9.52 -10.32
N PRO A 62 2.08 -9.59 -9.24
CA PRO A 62 1.16 -8.51 -8.90
C PRO A 62 1.92 -7.18 -8.66
N PRO A 63 1.39 -6.03 -9.10
CA PRO A 63 2.03 -4.71 -8.95
C PRO A 63 2.37 -4.34 -7.50
N LEU A 64 1.56 -4.85 -6.56
CA LEU A 64 1.75 -4.64 -5.12
C LEU A 64 3.13 -5.11 -4.63
N VAL A 65 3.63 -6.21 -5.20
CA VAL A 65 4.97 -6.72 -4.88
C VAL A 65 6.03 -5.70 -5.26
N GLY A 66 5.93 -5.11 -6.45
CA GLY A 66 6.83 -4.04 -6.90
C GLY A 66 6.80 -2.84 -5.95
N GLY A 67 5.62 -2.41 -5.50
CA GLY A 67 5.49 -1.32 -4.53
C GLY A 67 6.16 -1.61 -3.19
N ILE A 68 5.99 -2.83 -2.65
CA ILE A 68 6.64 -3.24 -1.39
C ILE A 68 8.16 -3.25 -1.53
N VAL A 69 8.67 -3.81 -2.64
CA VAL A 69 10.12 -3.83 -2.91
C VAL A 69 10.67 -2.42 -3.04
N ALA A 70 9.97 -1.50 -3.71
CA ALA A 70 10.38 -0.11 -3.82
C ALA A 70 10.51 0.56 -2.44
N GLY A 71 9.50 0.40 -1.58
CA GLY A 71 9.53 0.92 -0.20
C GLY A 71 10.66 0.31 0.64
N PHE A 72 10.86 -1.01 0.53
CA PHE A 72 11.96 -1.70 1.20
C PHE A 72 13.32 -1.18 0.75
N CYS A 73 13.59 -1.09 -0.55
CA CYS A 73 14.85 -0.58 -1.08
C CYS A 73 15.11 0.87 -0.65
N LEU A 74 14.12 1.76 -0.78
CA LEU A 74 14.28 3.16 -0.41
C LEU A 74 14.55 3.37 1.09
N SER A 75 14.03 2.48 1.94
CA SER A 75 14.20 2.55 3.40
C SER A 75 15.52 1.93 3.88
N ASN A 76 16.14 1.04 3.11
CA ASN A 76 17.31 0.27 3.54
C ASN A 76 18.62 0.69 2.85
N ILE A 77 18.58 1.46 1.75
CA ILE A 77 19.80 1.92 1.07
C ILE A 77 20.43 3.06 1.89
N PRO A 78 21.66 2.89 2.42
CA PRO A 78 22.34 3.95 3.16
C PRO A 78 22.67 5.13 2.23
N GLY A 79 22.31 6.34 2.65
CA GLY A 79 22.56 7.59 1.90
C GLY A 79 21.34 8.20 1.21
N THR A 80 20.21 7.50 1.16
CA THR A 80 18.96 8.09 0.65
C THR A 80 18.25 8.97 1.70
N GLY A 81 18.27 8.59 2.98
CA GLY A 81 17.57 9.32 4.05
C GLY A 81 16.02 9.29 3.96
N LEU A 82 15.47 8.90 2.81
CA LEU A 82 14.03 8.91 2.51
C LEU A 82 13.15 8.20 3.53
N GLY A 83 13.64 7.12 4.16
CA GLY A 83 12.90 6.41 5.21
C GLY A 83 12.75 7.22 6.50
N SER A 84 13.77 8.01 6.86
CA SER A 84 13.74 8.91 8.03
C SER A 84 13.12 10.27 7.74
N ASP A 85 13.18 10.72 6.48
CA ASP A 85 12.68 12.03 6.05
C ASP A 85 11.15 12.09 5.97
N LEU A 86 10.48 10.92 5.89
CA LEU A 86 9.03 10.85 5.88
C LEU A 86 8.45 11.14 7.26
N ASN A 87 7.73 12.26 7.37
CA ASN A 87 7.04 12.64 8.60
C ASN A 87 6.00 11.59 9.00
N ALA A 88 6.05 11.12 10.26
CA ALA A 88 5.15 10.09 10.77
C ALA A 88 3.67 10.50 10.73
N GLY A 89 3.37 11.79 10.95
CA GLY A 89 2.01 12.35 10.85
C GLY A 89 1.48 12.32 9.42
N LEU A 90 2.31 12.70 8.44
CA LEU A 90 1.96 12.61 7.02
C LEU A 90 1.76 11.14 6.60
N ALA A 91 2.66 10.24 7.00
CA ALA A 91 2.53 8.82 6.72
C ALA A 91 1.24 8.22 7.32
N SER A 92 0.88 8.61 8.54
CA SER A 92 -0.37 8.21 9.18
C SER A 92 -1.59 8.72 8.42
N ALA A 93 -1.59 10.00 8.02
CA ALA A 93 -2.67 10.58 7.23
C ALA A 93 -2.84 9.87 5.88
N LEU A 94 -1.74 9.59 5.17
CA LEU A 94 -1.75 8.86 3.90
C LEU A 94 -2.31 7.44 4.05
N ARG A 95 -1.93 6.71 5.11
CA ARG A 95 -2.51 5.38 5.41
C ARG A 95 -4.02 5.47 5.65
N GLY A 96 -4.48 6.49 6.37
CA GLY A 96 -5.90 6.73 6.59
C GLY A 96 -6.66 7.02 5.30
N ILE A 97 -6.15 7.93 4.46
CA ILE A 97 -6.75 8.27 3.16
C ILE A 97 -6.78 7.05 2.24
N ALA A 98 -5.69 6.28 2.19
CA ALA A 98 -5.61 5.06 1.39
C ALA A 98 -6.67 4.03 1.84
N LEU A 99 -6.83 3.82 3.14
CA LEU A 99 -7.86 2.92 3.69
C LEU A 99 -9.27 3.39 3.29
N VAL A 100 -9.56 4.69 3.41
CA VAL A 100 -10.87 5.25 3.00
C VAL A 100 -11.14 5.03 1.51
N ILE A 101 -10.14 5.26 0.65
CA ILE A 101 -10.26 5.03 -0.80
C ILE A 101 -10.50 3.54 -1.10
N ILE A 102 -9.73 2.65 -0.48
CA ILE A 102 -9.85 1.19 -0.69
C ILE A 102 -11.23 0.70 -0.25
N LEU A 103 -11.69 1.10 0.94
CA LEU A 103 -13.01 0.70 1.46
C LEU A 103 -14.16 1.29 0.64
N THR A 104 -14.04 2.53 0.20
CA THR A 104 -15.04 3.17 -0.66
C THR A 104 -15.12 2.46 -2.01
N ARG A 105 -13.97 2.16 -2.63
CA ARG A 105 -13.92 1.40 -3.89
C ARG A 105 -14.49 0.00 -3.73
N ALA A 106 -14.15 -0.70 -2.64
CA ALA A 106 -14.69 -2.02 -2.34
C ALA A 106 -16.22 -1.95 -2.19
N GLY A 107 -16.73 -0.97 -1.43
CA GLY A 107 -18.18 -0.77 -1.24
C GLY A 107 -18.94 -0.42 -2.51
N LEU A 108 -18.36 0.42 -3.38
CA LEU A 108 -18.96 0.79 -4.67
C LEU A 108 -18.98 -0.37 -5.68
N GLY A 109 -18.08 -1.35 -5.55
CA GLY A 109 -18.02 -2.54 -6.39
C GLY A 109 -19.01 -3.64 -5.99
N LEU A 110 -19.75 -3.49 -4.88
CA LEU A 110 -20.67 -4.52 -4.39
C LEU A 110 -22.03 -4.46 -5.09
N ASP A 111 -22.48 -5.62 -5.60
CA ASP A 111 -23.86 -5.80 -6.03
C ASP A 111 -24.78 -6.01 -4.82
N ARG A 112 -25.69 -5.05 -4.60
CA ARG A 112 -26.66 -5.10 -3.52
C ARG A 112 -27.58 -6.33 -3.59
N ALA A 113 -27.99 -6.75 -4.79
CA ALA A 113 -28.90 -7.89 -4.94
C ALA A 113 -28.23 -9.20 -4.54
N ALA A 114 -26.98 -9.42 -5.00
CA ALA A 114 -26.16 -10.56 -4.58
C ALA A 114 -25.84 -10.52 -3.08
N LEU A 115 -25.52 -9.34 -2.53
CA LEU A 115 -25.19 -9.18 -1.12
C LEU A 115 -26.36 -9.55 -0.20
N VAL A 116 -27.58 -9.12 -0.51
CA VAL A 116 -28.77 -9.47 0.30
C VAL A 116 -29.02 -10.98 0.24
N ARG A 117 -28.93 -11.58 -0.96
CA ARG A 117 -29.12 -13.02 -1.17
C ARG A 117 -28.10 -13.87 -0.41
N LEU A 118 -26.86 -13.41 -0.29
CA LEU A 118 -25.74 -14.14 0.33
C LEU A 118 -25.32 -13.60 1.69
N SER A 119 -26.08 -12.67 2.28
CA SER A 119 -25.72 -11.94 3.50
C SER A 119 -25.39 -12.86 4.69
N GLY A 120 -26.20 -13.90 4.92
CA GLY A 120 -25.96 -14.89 5.98
C GLY A 120 -24.67 -15.70 5.76
N PRO A 121 -24.52 -16.41 4.63
CA PRO A 121 -23.27 -17.13 4.31
C PRO A 121 -22.03 -16.23 4.28
N ALA A 122 -22.12 -15.03 3.69
CA ALA A 122 -21.02 -14.08 3.61
C ALA A 122 -20.57 -13.63 5.01
N LEU A 123 -21.50 -13.34 5.92
CA LEU A 123 -21.15 -12.98 7.30
C LEU A 123 -20.50 -14.14 8.04
N ARG A 124 -21.00 -15.37 7.87
CA ARG A 124 -20.40 -16.57 8.49
C ARG A 124 -18.99 -16.82 7.99
N LEU A 125 -18.75 -16.65 6.68
CA LEU A 125 -17.42 -16.79 6.06
C LEU A 125 -16.47 -15.65 6.41
N ALA A 126 -16.97 -14.43 6.65
CA ALA A 126 -16.14 -13.31 7.07
C ALA A 126 -15.74 -13.41 8.55
N VAL A 127 -16.63 -13.91 9.42
CA VAL A 127 -16.43 -13.91 10.86
C VAL A 127 -15.74 -15.19 11.35
N ILE A 128 -16.34 -16.35 11.10
CA ILE A 128 -15.91 -17.60 11.75
C ILE A 128 -14.48 -18.01 11.32
N PRO A 129 -14.15 -18.08 10.01
CA PRO A 129 -12.79 -18.38 9.56
C PRO A 129 -11.77 -17.36 10.06
N ASN A 130 -12.07 -16.07 9.98
CA ASN A 130 -11.15 -15.01 10.40
C ASN A 130 -10.79 -15.11 11.89
N PHE A 131 -11.77 -15.37 12.77
CA PHE A 131 -11.49 -15.55 14.20
C PHE A 131 -10.68 -16.82 14.46
N VAL A 132 -10.96 -17.92 13.76
CA VAL A 132 -10.20 -19.17 13.90
C VAL A 132 -8.77 -19.01 13.39
N GLU A 133 -8.57 -18.34 12.25
CA GLU A 133 -7.25 -18.03 11.69
C GLU A 133 -6.45 -17.13 12.62
N ALA A 134 -7.06 -16.06 13.15
CA ALA A 134 -6.41 -15.15 14.10
C ALA A 134 -6.01 -15.88 15.40
N ALA A 135 -6.90 -16.70 15.97
CA ALA A 135 -6.60 -17.48 17.17
C ALA A 135 -5.50 -18.52 16.93
N THR A 136 -5.52 -19.19 15.78
CA THR A 136 -4.49 -20.16 15.39
C THR A 136 -3.15 -19.47 15.19
N ALA A 137 -3.10 -18.35 14.49
CA ALA A 137 -1.89 -17.54 14.32
C ALA A 137 -1.35 -17.07 15.66
N ALA A 138 -2.20 -16.58 16.57
CA ALA A 138 -1.77 -16.15 17.90
C ALA A 138 -1.17 -17.30 18.73
N ALA A 139 -1.78 -18.48 18.69
CA ALA A 139 -1.25 -19.67 19.36
C ALA A 139 0.09 -20.13 18.77
N VAL A 140 0.23 -20.09 17.44
CA VAL A 140 1.49 -20.44 16.75
C VAL A 140 2.58 -19.44 17.09
N LEU A 141 2.32 -18.13 17.03
CA LEU A 141 3.30 -17.10 17.36
C LEU A 141 3.74 -17.19 18.82
N SER A 142 2.81 -17.42 19.74
CA SER A 142 3.14 -17.55 21.17
C SER A 142 3.90 -18.85 21.47
N GLY A 143 3.51 -19.96 20.81
CA GLY A 143 4.13 -21.27 21.04
C GLY A 143 5.49 -21.45 20.36
N VAL A 144 5.66 -20.92 19.13
CA VAL A 144 6.89 -21.10 18.34
C VAL A 144 7.89 -19.99 18.59
N LEU A 145 7.45 -18.72 18.61
CA LEU A 145 8.33 -17.56 18.80
C LEU A 145 8.46 -17.13 20.26
N GLY A 146 7.70 -17.75 21.17
CA GLY A 146 7.70 -17.39 22.60
C GLY A 146 7.14 -16.00 22.88
N TRP A 147 6.37 -15.42 21.96
CA TRP A 147 5.78 -14.10 22.15
C TRP A 147 4.70 -14.12 23.24
N PRO A 148 4.54 -13.03 24.01
CA PRO A 148 3.38 -12.89 24.90
C PRO A 148 2.08 -12.97 24.09
N ILE A 149 1.05 -13.57 24.70
CA ILE A 149 -0.20 -13.88 23.99
C ILE A 149 -0.90 -12.62 23.45
N GLU A 150 -0.69 -11.47 24.09
CA GLU A 150 -1.20 -10.17 23.64
C GLU A 150 -0.61 -9.75 22.30
N TRP A 151 0.71 -9.86 22.14
CA TRP A 151 1.40 -9.56 20.88
C TRP A 151 1.07 -10.60 19.80
N GLY A 152 0.96 -11.87 20.19
CA GLY A 152 0.48 -12.94 19.30
C GLY A 152 -0.94 -12.68 18.79
N ALA A 153 -1.85 -12.22 19.65
CA ALA A 153 -3.22 -11.90 19.29
C ALA A 153 -3.29 -10.69 18.34
N LEU A 154 -2.53 -9.62 18.62
CA LEU A 154 -2.46 -8.46 17.73
C LEU A 154 -1.94 -8.85 16.33
N ALA A 155 -0.85 -9.60 16.27
CA ALA A 155 -0.30 -10.08 15.01
C ALA A 155 -1.24 -11.03 14.28
N GLY A 156 -1.93 -11.93 15.01
CA GLY A 156 -2.91 -12.85 14.44
C GLY A 156 -4.08 -12.14 13.76
N VAL A 157 -4.62 -11.07 14.37
CA VAL A 157 -5.70 -10.27 13.78
C VAL A 157 -5.24 -9.51 12.53
N VAL A 158 -3.99 -9.01 12.51
CA VAL A 158 -3.44 -8.35 11.31
C VAL A 158 -3.22 -9.35 10.17
N LEU A 159 -2.78 -10.58 10.49
CA LEU A 159 -2.53 -11.62 9.49
C LEU A 159 -3.82 -12.23 8.92
N SER A 160 -4.89 -12.34 9.73
CA SER A 160 -6.16 -12.89 9.26
C SER A 160 -6.96 -11.89 8.41
N ALA A 161 -6.60 -10.60 8.45
CA ALA A 161 -7.28 -9.57 7.67
C ALA A 161 -7.14 -9.83 6.16
N VAL A 162 -8.22 -10.30 5.55
CA VAL A 162 -8.30 -10.54 4.11
C VAL A 162 -8.59 -9.25 3.36
N SER A 163 -7.70 -8.87 2.44
CA SER A 163 -7.95 -7.82 1.45
C SER A 163 -8.57 -8.46 0.19
N PRO A 164 -9.74 -7.99 -0.29
CA PRO A 164 -10.37 -8.48 -1.51
C PRO A 164 -9.60 -8.12 -2.79
#